data_AF-A0A246RNQ3-F1
#
_entry.id   AF-A0A246RNQ3-F1
#
_cell.length_a   1.000
_cell.length_b   1.000
_cell.length_c   1.000
_cell.angle_alpha   90.00
_cell.angle_beta   90.00
_cell.angle_gamma   90.00
#
_symmetry.space_group_name_H-M   'P 1'
#
loop_
_entity.id
_entity.type
_entity.pdbx_description
1 polymer ?
#
loop_
_entity_poly.entity_id
_entity_poly.type
_entity_poly.pdbx_seq_one_letter_code
_entity_poly.pdbx_strand_id
1 'polypeptide(L)'
;MDHTSWHQVNITYPGQTAQEREKPAVAHLRRVLPAAETAGLITSWWFIRKGAWRIRYLPTSSPDSGDHARRLLTEGATWTGDIYEPEIHAFGGHDAMNTAHTLFHHDSRHLLTYLHQHPTTRREHSLILCSALMRAAGLDLNEQGDVWAQVVEHRAAHLNHPPTTDARRWQSFTEDVRDLLLGSPRTTGDWHTAFQNAGAALHRQRETGTLTRGLRAVIALHVIFHWNRLGLPAATQATLARAAQQAIFGLPDPHLPDPG
;
A
#
# COMPACT_ATOMS: atom_id res chain seq x y z
N MET A 1 -27.33 9.42 1.64
CA MET A 1 -25.93 9.31 1.17
C MET A 1 -25.07 9.63 2.36
N ASP A 2 -24.48 8.62 3.00
CA ASP A 2 -23.55 8.87 4.11
C ASP A 2 -22.28 9.47 3.50
N HIS A 3 -22.18 10.79 3.59
CA HIS A 3 -20.95 11.48 3.24
C HIS A 3 -19.89 11.05 4.25
N THR A 4 -18.80 10.49 3.74
CA THR A 4 -17.64 10.18 4.59
C THR A 4 -17.17 11.45 5.30
N SER A 5 -16.85 11.34 6.58
CA SER A 5 -16.27 12.44 7.37
C SER A 5 -14.83 12.77 6.96
N TRP A 6 -14.25 11.96 6.08
CA TRP A 6 -12.92 12.18 5.54
C TRP A 6 -12.91 13.27 4.46
N HIS A 7 -11.91 14.12 4.52
CA HIS A 7 -11.65 15.18 3.56
C HIS A 7 -10.47 14.81 2.65
N GLN A 8 -10.42 15.43 1.45
CA GLN A 8 -9.30 15.26 0.53
C GLN A 8 -8.80 16.59 -0.02
N VAL A 9 -7.48 16.72 -0.12
CA VAL A 9 -6.80 17.72 -0.95
C VAL A 9 -5.81 17.03 -1.88
N ASN A 10 -5.64 17.57 -3.08
CA ASN A 10 -4.70 17.08 -4.06
C ASN A 10 -3.56 18.10 -4.19
N ILE A 11 -2.34 17.74 -3.79
CA ILE A 11 -1.19 18.63 -3.79
C ILE A 11 -0.26 18.30 -4.96
N THR A 12 0.06 19.32 -5.75
CA THR A 12 1.01 19.23 -6.85
C THR A 12 2.40 19.65 -6.36
N TYR A 13 3.34 18.72 -6.40
CA TYR A 13 4.74 18.96 -6.04
C TYR A 13 5.60 19.21 -7.29
N PRO A 14 6.61 20.09 -7.21
CA PRO A 14 7.48 20.40 -8.34
C PRO A 14 8.36 19.19 -8.71
N GLY A 15 8.62 19.02 -10.00
CA GLY A 15 9.47 17.94 -10.52
C GLY A 15 8.86 17.25 -11.74
N GLN A 16 9.69 16.93 -12.72
CA GLN A 16 9.29 16.24 -13.95
C GLN A 16 9.19 14.74 -13.71
N THR A 17 10.08 14.18 -12.89
CA THR A 17 10.06 12.76 -12.54
C THR A 17 9.36 12.48 -11.21
N ALA A 18 8.91 11.23 -11.01
CA ALA A 18 8.30 10.82 -9.75
C ALA A 18 9.26 10.93 -8.55
N GLN A 19 10.57 10.78 -8.81
CA GLN A 19 11.63 10.90 -7.81
C GLN A 19 11.90 12.37 -7.45
N GLU A 20 11.94 13.27 -8.44
CA GLU A 20 12.07 14.72 -8.19
C GLU A 20 10.92 15.26 -7.35
N ARG A 21 9.68 14.81 -7.62
CA ARG A 21 8.50 15.19 -6.83
C ARG A 21 8.50 14.64 -5.41
N GLU A 22 9.14 13.49 -5.19
CA GLU A 22 9.11 12.81 -3.88
C GLU A 22 9.83 13.60 -2.80
N LYS A 23 11.01 14.17 -3.09
CA LYS A 23 11.81 14.90 -2.11
C LYS A 23 11.06 16.09 -1.48
N PRO A 24 10.51 17.05 -2.24
CA PRO A 24 9.72 18.14 -1.66
C PRO A 24 8.40 17.64 -1.04
N ALA A 25 7.77 16.60 -1.59
CA ALA A 25 6.55 16.03 -1.02
C ALA A 25 6.77 15.46 0.39
N VAL A 26 7.78 14.60 0.54
CA VAL A 26 8.10 13.96 1.82
C VAL A 26 8.54 15.02 2.84
N ALA A 27 9.37 15.99 2.44
CA ALA A 27 9.79 17.07 3.32
C ALA A 27 8.60 17.91 3.83
N HIS A 28 7.64 18.23 2.95
CA HIS A 28 6.43 18.94 3.32
C HIS A 28 5.54 18.11 4.26
N LEU A 29 5.11 16.92 3.82
CA LEU A 29 4.11 16.12 4.52
C LEU A 29 4.59 15.63 5.88
N ARG A 30 5.88 15.30 6.02
CA ARG A 30 6.46 14.87 7.32
C ARG A 30 6.38 15.98 8.37
N ARG A 31 6.34 17.25 7.97
CA ARG A 31 6.19 18.39 8.87
C ARG A 31 4.72 18.65 9.19
N VAL A 32 3.87 18.78 8.16
CA VAL A 32 2.51 19.32 8.35
C VAL A 32 1.52 18.31 8.90
N LEU A 33 1.62 17.02 8.54
CA LEU A 33 0.65 16.01 8.98
C LEU A 33 0.77 15.70 10.48
N PRO A 34 1.97 15.42 11.04
CA PRO A 34 2.11 15.25 12.48
C PRO A 34 1.79 16.54 13.26
N ALA A 35 2.08 17.72 12.71
CA ALA A 35 1.75 18.99 13.34
C ALA A 35 0.23 19.21 13.42
N ALA A 36 -0.50 18.92 12.35
CA ALA A 36 -1.97 18.99 12.32
C ALA A 36 -2.60 18.04 13.34
N GLU A 37 -2.06 16.82 13.44
CA GLU A 37 -2.51 15.80 14.40
C GLU A 37 -2.20 16.23 15.85
N THR A 38 -0.98 16.72 16.12
CA THR A 38 -0.58 17.23 17.45
C THR A 38 -1.40 18.43 17.88
N ALA A 39 -1.79 19.29 16.94
CA ALA A 39 -2.66 20.44 17.19
C ALA A 39 -4.15 20.06 17.38
N GLY A 40 -4.50 18.77 17.31
CA GLY A 40 -5.88 18.32 17.47
C GLY A 40 -6.81 18.69 16.32
N LEU A 41 -6.26 18.97 15.13
CA LEU A 41 -7.06 19.32 13.95
C LEU A 41 -7.58 18.07 13.22
N ILE A 42 -6.80 16.99 13.24
CA ILE A 42 -7.10 15.72 12.57
C ILE A 42 -6.80 14.54 13.51
N THR A 43 -7.54 13.45 13.34
CA THR A 43 -7.34 12.20 14.11
C THR A 43 -6.67 11.11 13.29
N SER A 44 -6.77 11.19 11.96
CA SER A 44 -6.20 10.22 11.05
C SER A 44 -5.92 10.84 9.70
N TRP A 45 -4.96 10.28 8.99
CA TRP A 45 -4.53 10.78 7.69
C TRP A 45 -3.72 9.75 6.94
N TRP A 46 -3.77 9.82 5.62
CA TRP A 46 -2.92 9.04 4.73
C TRP A 46 -2.81 9.74 3.37
N PHE A 47 -1.84 9.33 2.58
CA PHE A 47 -1.66 9.88 1.23
C PHE A 47 -1.61 8.78 0.18
N ILE A 48 -1.86 9.11 -1.08
CA ILE A 48 -1.58 8.21 -2.21
C ILE A 48 -0.93 8.98 -3.35
N ARG A 49 0.03 8.33 -4.02
CA ARG A 49 0.84 8.93 -5.09
C ARG A 49 0.23 8.58 -6.45
N LYS A 50 -0.56 9.49 -7.02
CA LYS A 50 -1.11 9.34 -8.38
C LYS A 50 -1.34 10.70 -9.03
N GLY A 51 -0.43 11.11 -9.91
CA GLY A 51 -0.41 12.49 -10.41
C GLY A 51 -0.08 13.45 -9.28
N ALA A 52 -0.95 14.44 -9.02
CA ALA A 52 -0.95 15.19 -7.77
C ALA A 52 -1.18 14.23 -6.59
N TRP A 53 -0.45 14.41 -5.49
CA TRP A 53 -0.58 13.52 -4.34
C TRP A 53 -1.89 13.82 -3.63
N ARG A 54 -2.72 12.80 -3.45
CA ARG A 54 -4.00 12.93 -2.75
C ARG A 54 -3.74 12.72 -1.27
N ILE A 55 -4.04 13.73 -0.47
CA ILE A 55 -3.93 13.71 0.99
C ILE A 55 -5.33 13.59 1.53
N ARG A 56 -5.62 12.46 2.18
CA ARG A 56 -6.90 12.16 2.81
C ARG A 56 -6.72 12.30 4.31
N TYR A 57 -7.59 13.06 4.97
CA TYR A 57 -7.49 13.32 6.40
C TYR A 57 -8.88 13.33 7.04
N LEU A 58 -8.93 12.92 8.30
CA LEU A 58 -10.14 12.87 9.10
C LEU A 58 -10.07 13.99 10.15
N PRO A 59 -10.85 15.07 10.00
CA PRO A 59 -10.89 16.15 10.98
C PRO A 59 -11.44 15.70 12.34
N THR A 60 -11.06 16.40 13.41
CA THR A 60 -11.72 16.25 14.72
C THR A 60 -13.13 16.85 14.70
N SER A 61 -13.93 16.56 15.71
CA SER A 61 -15.28 17.12 15.85
C SER A 61 -15.33 18.61 16.20
N SER A 62 -14.17 19.25 16.44
CA SER A 62 -14.12 20.69 16.69
C SER A 62 -14.64 21.45 15.47
N PRO A 63 -15.45 22.52 15.67
CA PRO A 63 -15.77 23.46 14.60
C PRO A 63 -14.50 23.94 13.90
N ASP A 64 -14.57 24.09 12.58
CA ASP A 64 -13.50 24.55 11.69
C ASP A 64 -12.22 23.69 11.64
N SER A 65 -12.16 22.54 12.32
CA SER A 65 -10.99 21.65 12.34
C SER A 65 -10.54 21.26 10.93
N GLY A 66 -11.49 20.91 10.06
CA GLY A 66 -11.24 20.53 8.67
C GLY A 66 -10.68 21.68 7.85
N ASP A 67 -11.17 22.90 8.05
CA ASP A 67 -10.69 24.07 7.34
C ASP A 67 -9.32 24.54 7.83
N HIS A 68 -9.07 24.49 9.13
CA HIS A 68 -7.75 24.73 9.71
C HIS A 68 -6.72 23.70 9.22
N ALA A 69 -7.08 22.42 9.25
CA ALA A 69 -6.25 21.35 8.72
C ALA A 69 -5.93 21.59 7.24
N ARG A 70 -6.96 21.89 6.42
CA ARG A 70 -6.77 22.20 5.00
C ARG A 70 -5.80 23.35 4.80
N ARG A 71 -5.94 24.47 5.52
CA ARG A 71 -5.02 25.62 5.43
C ARG A 71 -3.58 25.22 5.76
N LEU A 72 -3.38 24.50 6.86
CA LEU A 72 -2.06 24.03 7.28
C LEU A 72 -1.42 23.06 6.26
N LEU A 73 -2.19 22.13 5.71
CA LEU A 73 -1.72 21.13 4.75
C LEU A 73 -1.37 21.72 3.38
N THR A 74 -1.94 22.88 3.04
CA THR A 74 -1.85 23.46 1.70
C THR A 74 -1.06 24.77 1.65
N GLU A 75 -0.54 25.21 2.80
CA GLU A 75 0.24 26.44 2.92
C GLU A 75 1.47 26.42 2.00
N GLY A 76 1.54 27.39 1.09
CA GLY A 76 2.64 27.52 0.13
C GLY A 76 2.69 26.42 -0.94
N ALA A 77 1.68 25.56 -1.05
CA ALA A 77 1.61 24.49 -2.03
C ALA A 77 0.58 24.80 -3.12
N THR A 78 0.82 24.30 -4.34
CA THR A 78 -0.21 24.27 -5.38
C THR A 78 -1.16 23.11 -5.11
N TRP A 79 -2.45 23.36 -4.96
CA TRP A 79 -3.41 22.33 -4.58
C TRP A 79 -4.81 22.54 -5.18
N THR A 80 -5.60 21.46 -5.20
CA THR A 80 -7.04 21.49 -5.49
C THR A 80 -7.82 20.70 -4.43
N GLY A 81 -9.07 21.08 -4.20
CA GLY A 81 -10.01 20.30 -3.39
C GLY A 81 -10.61 19.14 -4.18
N ASP A 82 -11.12 18.13 -3.48
CA ASP A 82 -11.82 17.00 -4.08
C ASP A 82 -12.72 16.31 -3.03
N ILE A 83 -13.73 15.58 -3.48
CA ILE A 83 -14.58 14.75 -2.63
C ILE A 83 -13.89 13.38 -2.47
N TYR A 84 -13.70 12.92 -1.23
CA TYR A 84 -13.20 11.57 -1.05
C TYR A 84 -14.32 10.55 -1.12
N GLU A 85 -14.20 9.61 -2.05
CA GLU A 85 -15.05 8.43 -2.14
C GLU A 85 -14.25 7.19 -1.70
N PRO A 86 -14.51 6.62 -0.52
CA PRO A 86 -13.82 5.41 -0.08
C PRO A 86 -14.23 4.21 -0.93
N GLU A 87 -13.25 3.38 -1.26
CA GLU A 87 -13.41 2.21 -2.11
C GLU A 87 -14.05 1.01 -1.33
N ILE A 88 -15.16 1.26 -0.62
CA ILE A 88 -15.81 0.36 0.34
C ILE A 88 -16.05 -1.03 -0.24
N HIS A 89 -16.67 -1.11 -1.42
CA HIS A 89 -16.96 -2.39 -2.09
C HIS A 89 -15.68 -3.15 -2.45
N ALA A 90 -14.64 -2.42 -2.88
CA ALA A 90 -13.37 -3.00 -3.29
C ALA A 90 -12.63 -3.58 -2.08
N PHE A 91 -12.67 -2.90 -0.93
CA PHE A 91 -12.05 -3.32 0.32
C PHE A 91 -12.90 -4.29 1.15
N GLY A 92 -14.09 -4.69 0.68
CA GLY A 92 -14.87 -5.75 1.32
C GLY A 92 -15.81 -5.27 2.43
N GLY A 93 -16.31 -4.04 2.33
CA GLY A 93 -17.33 -3.49 3.23
C GLY A 93 -16.79 -2.39 4.15
N HIS A 94 -17.69 -1.78 4.91
CA HIS A 94 -17.36 -0.64 5.77
C HIS A 94 -16.32 -0.99 6.84
N ASP A 95 -16.48 -2.13 7.52
CA ASP A 95 -15.55 -2.56 8.57
C ASP A 95 -14.15 -2.81 8.00
N ALA A 96 -14.05 -3.46 6.84
CA ALA A 96 -12.77 -3.71 6.20
C ALA A 96 -12.13 -2.43 5.63
N MET A 97 -12.95 -1.47 5.17
CA MET A 97 -12.47 -0.14 4.80
C MET A 97 -11.92 0.62 6.02
N ASN A 98 -12.54 0.50 7.20
CA ASN A 98 -12.01 1.07 8.45
C ASN A 98 -10.66 0.42 8.84
N THR A 99 -10.53 -0.90 8.67
CA THR A 99 -9.24 -1.61 8.82
C THR A 99 -8.20 -1.04 7.85
N ALA A 100 -8.57 -0.85 6.58
CA ALA A 100 -7.70 -0.27 5.58
C ALA A 100 -7.27 1.15 5.96
N HIS A 101 -8.19 2.03 6.35
CA HIS A 101 -7.86 3.40 6.81
C HIS A 101 -6.91 3.41 8.01
N THR A 102 -7.14 2.52 8.98
CA THR A 102 -6.27 2.38 10.15
C THR A 102 -4.86 1.98 9.73
N LEU A 103 -4.72 0.94 8.90
CA LEU A 103 -3.42 0.54 8.36
C LEU A 103 -2.79 1.67 7.56
N PHE A 104 -3.57 2.36 6.72
CA PHE A 104 -3.10 3.39 5.82
C PHE A 104 -2.53 4.58 6.56
N HIS A 105 -3.09 4.91 7.72
CA HIS A 105 -2.58 5.93 8.60
C HIS A 105 -1.24 5.54 9.22
N HIS A 106 -1.16 4.37 9.86
CA HIS A 106 0.10 3.89 10.44
C HIS A 106 1.20 3.71 9.38
N ASP A 107 0.86 3.10 8.24
CA ASP A 107 1.77 2.92 7.09
C ASP A 107 2.28 4.27 6.59
N SER A 108 1.41 5.29 6.45
CA SER A 108 1.83 6.62 5.97
C SER A 108 2.79 7.32 6.95
N ARG A 109 2.59 7.19 8.26
CA ARG A 109 3.48 7.74 9.29
C ARG A 109 4.90 7.16 9.18
N HIS A 110 5.01 5.84 9.05
CA HIS A 110 6.30 5.18 8.88
C HIS A 110 6.91 5.47 7.51
N LEU A 111 6.11 5.47 6.44
CA LEU A 111 6.55 5.75 5.07
C LEU A 111 7.21 7.12 4.94
N LEU A 112 6.66 8.18 5.53
CA LEU A 112 7.28 9.51 5.41
C LEU A 112 8.65 9.56 6.07
N THR A 113 8.83 8.88 7.20
CA THR A 113 10.13 8.77 7.87
C THR A 113 11.10 7.92 7.04
N TYR A 114 10.63 6.76 6.57
CA TYR A 114 11.41 5.83 5.77
C TYR A 114 11.87 6.45 4.44
N LEU A 115 10.96 7.07 3.68
CA LEU A 115 11.26 7.69 2.39
C LEU A 115 12.21 8.89 2.53
N HIS A 116 12.16 9.62 3.64
CA HIS A 116 13.08 10.72 3.92
C HIS A 116 14.54 10.25 4.03
N GLN A 117 14.76 8.99 4.41
CA GLN A 117 16.10 8.38 4.51
C GLN A 117 16.64 7.90 3.15
N HIS A 118 15.89 8.08 2.06
CA HIS A 118 16.27 7.65 0.70
C HIS A 118 16.69 6.16 0.61
N PRO A 119 15.81 5.23 1.03
CA PRO A 119 16.18 3.84 1.20
C PRO A 119 16.32 3.12 -0.15
N THR A 120 17.27 2.19 -0.21
CA THR A 120 17.48 1.28 -1.35
C THR A 120 16.67 -0.01 -1.24
N THR A 121 16.05 -0.28 -0.08
CA THR A 121 15.42 -1.56 0.30
C THR A 121 13.89 -1.57 0.21
N ARG A 122 13.30 -0.71 -0.65
CA ARG A 122 11.83 -0.57 -0.75
C ARG A 122 11.14 -1.90 -1.07
N ARG A 123 11.71 -2.70 -1.97
CA ARG A 123 11.08 -3.93 -2.47
C ARG A 123 11.04 -4.98 -1.37
N GLU A 124 12.20 -5.23 -0.77
CA GLU A 124 12.43 -6.17 0.30
C GLU A 124 11.55 -5.85 1.51
N HIS A 125 11.56 -4.58 1.94
CA HIS A 125 10.74 -4.14 3.06
C HIS A 125 9.24 -4.34 2.79
N SER A 126 8.78 -4.03 1.59
CA SER A 126 7.38 -4.21 1.22
C SER A 126 6.96 -5.69 1.19
N LEU A 127 7.83 -6.59 0.73
CA LEU A 127 7.56 -8.03 0.72
C LEU A 127 7.39 -8.55 2.14
N ILE A 128 8.25 -8.12 3.07
CA ILE A 128 8.18 -8.49 4.49
C ILE A 128 6.86 -8.01 5.12
N LEU A 129 6.50 -6.74 4.94
CA LEU A 129 5.27 -6.17 5.49
C LEU A 129 4.00 -6.83 4.92
N CYS A 130 3.94 -7.02 3.60
CA CYS A 130 2.82 -7.67 2.95
C CYS A 130 2.69 -9.14 3.38
N SER A 131 3.81 -9.86 3.56
CA SER A 131 3.80 -11.23 4.08
C SER A 131 3.28 -11.28 5.52
N ALA A 132 3.66 -10.31 6.37
CA ALA A 132 3.16 -10.21 7.74
C ALA A 132 1.65 -10.01 7.79
N LEU A 133 1.11 -9.15 6.91
CA LEU A 133 -0.33 -8.94 6.74
C LEU A 133 -1.05 -10.23 6.34
N MET A 134 -0.55 -10.94 5.33
CA MET A 134 -1.18 -12.18 4.85
C MET A 134 -1.16 -13.30 5.90
N ARG A 135 -0.02 -13.49 6.58
CA ARG A 135 0.11 -14.49 7.65
C ARG A 135 -0.83 -14.18 8.81
N ALA A 136 -0.91 -12.92 9.24
CA ALA A 136 -1.82 -12.51 10.31
C ALA A 136 -3.29 -12.56 9.89
N ALA A 137 -3.58 -12.53 8.59
CA ALA A 137 -4.91 -12.78 8.05
C ALA A 137 -5.32 -14.27 8.03
N GLY A 138 -4.40 -15.16 8.46
CA GLY A 138 -4.62 -16.60 8.50
C GLY A 138 -4.52 -17.28 7.13
N LEU A 139 -3.86 -16.64 6.15
CA LEU A 139 -3.68 -17.25 4.83
C LEU A 139 -2.57 -18.30 4.85
N ASP A 140 -2.87 -19.48 4.33
CA ASP A 140 -1.83 -20.49 4.06
C ASP A 140 -0.90 -20.06 2.92
N LEU A 141 0.13 -20.85 2.66
CA LEU A 141 1.14 -20.48 1.65
C LEU A 141 0.56 -20.41 0.23
N ASN A 142 -0.37 -21.30 -0.14
CA ASN A 142 -0.99 -21.28 -1.46
C ASN A 142 -1.96 -20.10 -1.60
N GLU A 143 -2.70 -19.77 -0.54
CA GLU A 143 -3.55 -18.59 -0.49
C GLU A 143 -2.74 -17.29 -0.58
N GLN A 144 -1.54 -17.24 0.01
CA GLN A 144 -0.58 -16.15 -0.18
C GLN A 144 -0.12 -16.06 -1.64
N GLY A 145 0.18 -17.19 -2.28
CA GLY A 145 0.49 -17.26 -3.71
C GLY A 145 -0.62 -16.68 -4.59
N ASP A 146 -1.87 -16.98 -4.26
CA ASP A 146 -3.04 -16.48 -4.97
C ASP A 146 -3.23 -14.96 -4.81
N VAL A 147 -2.91 -14.39 -3.63
CA VAL A 147 -2.89 -12.93 -3.47
C VAL A 147 -1.88 -12.30 -4.45
N TRP A 148 -0.68 -12.87 -4.58
CA TRP A 148 0.30 -12.37 -5.54
C TRP A 148 -0.17 -12.51 -6.98
N ALA A 149 -0.84 -13.62 -7.33
CA ALA A 149 -1.45 -13.82 -8.63
C ALA A 149 -2.49 -12.71 -8.95
N GLN A 150 -3.35 -12.37 -8.01
CA GLN A 150 -4.32 -11.28 -8.18
C GLN A 150 -3.64 -9.91 -8.35
N VAL A 151 -2.50 -9.67 -7.67
CA VAL A 151 -1.70 -8.45 -7.90
C VAL A 151 -1.09 -8.43 -9.30
N VAL A 152 -0.65 -9.58 -9.83
CA VAL A 152 -0.19 -9.72 -11.22
C VAL A 152 -1.30 -9.35 -12.19
N GLU A 153 -2.51 -9.89 -12.02
CA GLU A 153 -3.68 -9.58 -12.85
C GLU A 153 -4.00 -8.07 -12.85
N HIS A 154 -4.01 -7.44 -11.67
CA HIS A 154 -4.19 -6.00 -11.53
C HIS A 154 -3.09 -5.15 -12.18
N ARG A 155 -1.96 -5.75 -12.58
CA ARG A 155 -0.81 -5.10 -13.20
C ARG A 155 -0.47 -5.68 -14.58
N ALA A 156 -1.34 -6.51 -15.14
CA ALA A 156 -1.08 -7.20 -16.40
C ALA A 156 -0.75 -6.24 -17.55
N ALA A 157 -1.45 -5.11 -17.65
CA ALA A 157 -1.19 -4.08 -18.67
C ALA A 157 0.20 -3.40 -18.54
N HIS A 158 0.88 -3.58 -17.41
CA HIS A 158 2.23 -3.05 -17.15
C HIS A 158 3.32 -4.11 -17.20
N LEU A 159 2.96 -5.38 -17.42
CA LEU A 159 3.89 -6.39 -17.86
C LEU A 159 4.24 -6.05 -19.32
N ASN A 160 5.31 -5.26 -19.50
CA ASN A 160 5.94 -5.20 -20.82
C ASN A 160 6.36 -6.62 -21.21
N HIS A 161 6.37 -6.92 -22.52
CA HIS A 161 6.99 -8.16 -23.02
C HIS A 161 8.34 -8.31 -22.33
N PRO A 162 8.66 -9.50 -21.79
CA PRO A 162 9.84 -9.65 -20.97
C PRO A 162 11.04 -9.18 -21.80
N PRO A 163 11.84 -8.19 -21.34
CA PRO A 163 13.21 -8.14 -21.80
C PRO A 163 13.75 -9.54 -21.51
N THR A 164 14.44 -10.16 -22.48
CA THR A 164 15.01 -11.51 -22.37
C THR A 164 15.89 -11.58 -21.13
N THR A 165 15.26 -11.81 -19.99
CA THR A 165 15.93 -11.86 -18.70
C THR A 165 16.48 -13.25 -18.70
N ASP A 166 17.81 -13.35 -18.72
CA ASP A 166 18.52 -14.62 -18.60
C ASP A 166 17.81 -15.48 -17.55
N ALA A 167 17.35 -16.67 -17.94
CA ALA A 167 16.51 -17.52 -17.10
C ALA A 167 17.15 -17.77 -15.73
N ARG A 168 18.48 -17.86 -15.68
CA ARG A 168 19.25 -17.96 -14.43
C ARG A 168 19.13 -16.74 -13.54
N ARG A 169 19.18 -15.53 -14.10
CA ARG A 169 18.98 -14.29 -13.32
C ARG A 169 17.58 -14.20 -12.77
N TRP A 170 16.57 -14.60 -13.56
CA TRP A 170 15.19 -14.64 -13.09
C TRP A 170 14.98 -15.67 -11.98
N GLN A 171 15.58 -16.86 -12.13
CA GLN A 171 15.55 -17.89 -11.11
C GLN A 171 16.17 -17.40 -9.80
N SER A 172 17.40 -16.86 -9.83
CA SER A 172 18.06 -16.31 -8.64
C SER A 172 17.25 -15.18 -7.99
N PHE A 173 16.67 -14.27 -8.79
CA PHE A 173 15.79 -13.23 -8.26
C PHE A 173 14.54 -13.81 -7.58
N THR A 174 13.97 -14.88 -8.13
CA THR A 174 12.80 -15.56 -7.56
C THR A 174 13.15 -16.29 -6.27
N GLU A 175 14.35 -16.87 -6.18
CA GLU A 175 14.90 -17.47 -4.96
C GLU A 175 15.09 -16.42 -3.85
N ASP A 176 15.67 -15.26 -4.16
CA ASP A 176 15.80 -14.15 -3.21
C ASP A 176 14.42 -13.67 -2.69
N VAL A 177 13.43 -13.58 -3.58
CA VAL A 177 12.05 -13.23 -3.19
C VAL A 177 11.46 -14.33 -2.30
N ARG A 178 11.69 -15.61 -2.62
CA ARG A 178 11.22 -16.73 -1.80
C ARG A 178 11.76 -16.66 -0.38
N ASP A 179 13.04 -16.36 -0.22
CA ASP A 179 13.67 -16.22 1.10
C ASP A 179 13.03 -15.10 1.92
N LEU A 180 12.67 -13.98 1.30
CA LEU A 180 11.94 -12.88 1.96
C LEU A 180 10.51 -13.28 2.33
N LEU A 181 9.81 -14.00 1.46
CA LEU A 181 8.42 -14.42 1.67
C LEU A 181 8.27 -15.53 2.70
N LEU A 182 9.26 -16.41 2.85
CA LEU A 182 9.24 -17.54 3.79
C LEU A 182 9.99 -17.23 5.08
N GLY A 183 10.91 -16.28 5.05
CA GLY A 183 11.70 -15.86 6.20
C GLY A 183 10.89 -15.21 7.31
N SER A 184 11.56 -15.03 8.44
CA SER A 184 11.08 -14.22 9.56
C SER A 184 12.02 -13.04 9.77
N PRO A 185 11.50 -11.80 9.88
CA PRO A 185 12.35 -10.65 10.14
C PRO A 185 13.04 -10.78 11.51
N ARG A 186 14.35 -10.51 11.55
CA ARG A 186 15.15 -10.60 12.79
C ARG A 186 14.71 -9.61 13.87
N THR A 187 14.14 -8.48 13.44
CA THR A 187 13.56 -7.48 14.32
C THR A 187 12.22 -7.06 13.75
N THR A 188 11.23 -6.95 14.62
CA THR A 188 9.92 -6.39 14.31
C THR A 188 9.78 -5.07 15.06
N GLY A 189 9.13 -4.10 14.42
CA GLY A 189 8.83 -2.80 15.01
C GLY A 189 7.40 -2.41 14.69
N ASP A 190 6.98 -1.23 15.16
CA ASP A 190 5.59 -0.76 15.09
C ASP A 190 4.99 -0.81 13.66
N TRP A 191 5.81 -0.60 12.64
CA TRP A 191 5.36 -0.69 11.24
C TRP A 191 4.96 -2.12 10.87
N HIS A 192 5.74 -3.12 11.25
CA HIS A 192 5.41 -4.53 11.05
C HIS A 192 4.17 -4.92 11.85
N THR A 193 4.09 -4.47 13.12
CA THR A 193 2.94 -4.69 13.99
C THR A 193 1.64 -4.12 13.40
N ALA A 194 1.69 -2.94 12.74
CA ALA A 194 0.54 -2.37 12.07
C ALA A 194 -0.03 -3.28 10.96
N PHE A 195 0.84 -3.89 10.15
CA PHE A 195 0.43 -4.86 9.13
C PHE A 195 -0.14 -6.14 9.75
N GLN A 196 0.45 -6.64 10.83
CA GLN A 196 -0.09 -7.80 11.56
C GLN A 196 -1.48 -7.51 12.15
N ASN A 197 -1.66 -6.34 12.77
CA ASN A 197 -2.94 -5.94 13.35
C ASN A 197 -4.04 -5.83 12.29
N ALA A 198 -3.71 -5.27 11.12
CA ALA A 198 -4.64 -5.22 9.99
C ALA A 198 -5.00 -6.62 9.49
N GLY A 199 -4.02 -7.52 9.39
CA GLY A 199 -4.25 -8.91 8.99
C GLY A 199 -5.18 -9.62 9.95
N ALA A 200 -4.90 -9.54 11.25
CA ALA A 200 -5.74 -10.13 12.29
C ALA A 200 -7.15 -9.54 12.32
N ALA A 201 -7.32 -8.25 12.01
CA ALA A 201 -8.64 -7.63 11.89
C ALA A 201 -9.42 -8.17 10.68
N LEU A 202 -8.78 -8.27 9.51
CA LEU A 202 -9.39 -8.87 8.32
C LEU A 202 -9.74 -10.35 8.53
N HIS A 203 -8.91 -11.10 9.26
CA HIS A 203 -9.21 -12.47 9.65
C HIS A 203 -10.48 -12.54 10.49
N ARG A 204 -10.59 -11.72 11.55
CA ARG A 204 -11.82 -11.66 12.36
C ARG A 204 -13.04 -11.29 11.53
N GLN A 205 -12.93 -10.33 10.62
CA GLN A 205 -14.03 -9.90 9.74
C GLN A 205 -14.48 -11.03 8.79
N ARG A 206 -13.55 -11.88 8.33
CA ARG A 206 -13.88 -13.10 7.59
C ARG A 206 -14.66 -14.08 8.47
N GLU A 207 -14.14 -14.38 9.67
CA GLU A 207 -14.75 -15.35 10.60
C GLU A 207 -16.14 -14.91 11.08
N THR A 208 -16.36 -13.60 11.27
CA THR A 208 -17.67 -13.06 11.65
C THR A 208 -18.60 -12.83 10.46
N GLY A 209 -18.16 -13.11 9.22
CA GLY A 209 -18.96 -12.96 8.02
C GLY A 209 -19.28 -11.52 7.61
N THR A 210 -18.50 -10.53 8.04
CA THR A 210 -18.73 -9.11 7.70
C THR A 210 -17.99 -8.66 6.44
N LEU A 211 -17.09 -9.50 5.90
CA LEU A 211 -16.47 -9.24 4.60
C LEU A 211 -17.46 -9.43 3.45
N THR A 212 -17.63 -8.40 2.64
CA THR A 212 -18.47 -8.44 1.43
C THR A 212 -17.70 -8.87 0.18
N ARG A 213 -16.40 -9.15 0.32
CA ARG A 213 -15.51 -9.57 -0.77
C ARG A 213 -14.49 -10.58 -0.24
N GLY A 214 -14.04 -11.49 -1.10
CA GLY A 214 -13.04 -12.50 -0.74
C GLY A 214 -11.77 -11.88 -0.16
N LEU A 215 -11.30 -12.44 0.97
CA LEU A 215 -10.14 -11.93 1.74
C LEU A 215 -8.88 -11.75 0.88
N ARG A 216 -8.59 -12.70 -0.02
CA ARG A 216 -7.42 -12.63 -0.92
C ARG A 216 -7.47 -11.40 -1.84
N ALA A 217 -8.64 -11.09 -2.39
CA ALA A 217 -8.85 -9.91 -3.23
C ALA A 217 -8.76 -8.60 -2.44
N VAL A 218 -9.24 -8.59 -1.20
CA VAL A 218 -9.10 -7.45 -0.29
C VAL A 218 -7.62 -7.20 0.03
N ILE A 219 -6.85 -8.24 0.35
CA ILE A 219 -5.42 -8.11 0.66
C ILE A 219 -4.62 -7.71 -0.58
N ALA A 220 -4.93 -8.22 -1.77
CA ALA A 220 -4.28 -7.80 -3.01
C ALA A 220 -4.39 -6.28 -3.21
N LEU A 221 -5.52 -5.67 -2.86
CA LEU A 221 -5.66 -4.21 -2.87
C LEU A 221 -4.82 -3.51 -1.80
N HIS A 222 -4.68 -4.08 -0.60
CA HIS A 222 -3.79 -3.53 0.44
C HIS A 222 -2.34 -3.48 -0.06
N VAL A 223 -1.86 -4.55 -0.71
CA VAL A 223 -0.53 -4.61 -1.34
C VAL A 223 -0.37 -3.48 -2.36
N ILE A 224 -1.34 -3.34 -3.28
CA ILE A 224 -1.32 -2.30 -4.32
C ILE A 224 -1.30 -0.90 -3.72
N PHE A 225 -2.13 -0.61 -2.73
CA PHE A 225 -2.19 0.71 -2.10
C PHE A 225 -0.90 1.01 -1.33
N HIS A 226 -0.33 0.03 -0.63
CA HIS A 226 0.99 0.15 -0.01
C HIS A 226 2.07 0.48 -1.04
N TRP A 227 2.19 -0.29 -2.12
CA TRP A 227 3.19 -0.06 -3.17
C TRP A 227 3.04 1.28 -3.90
N ASN A 228 1.79 1.73 -4.11
CA ASN A 228 1.54 3.06 -4.68
C ASN A 228 2.07 4.17 -3.77
N ARG A 229 1.92 4.05 -2.45
CA ARG A 229 2.43 5.05 -1.48
C ARG A 229 3.94 4.99 -1.32
N LEU A 230 4.48 3.78 -1.33
CA LEU A 230 5.92 3.52 -1.32
C LEU A 230 6.62 4.05 -2.59
N GLY A 231 5.86 4.24 -3.67
CA GLY A 231 6.34 4.78 -4.94
C GLY A 231 6.99 3.75 -5.84
N LEU A 232 6.62 2.48 -5.73
CA LEU A 232 7.10 1.45 -6.66
C LEU A 232 6.42 1.67 -8.02
N PRO A 233 7.19 1.79 -9.13
CA PRO A 233 6.62 1.88 -10.48
C PRO A 233 5.73 0.68 -10.81
N ALA A 234 4.67 0.88 -11.59
CA ALA A 234 3.71 -0.18 -11.90
C ALA A 234 4.35 -1.42 -12.55
N ALA A 235 5.34 -1.24 -13.43
CA ALA A 235 6.11 -2.33 -14.00
C ALA A 235 6.91 -3.10 -12.94
N THR A 236 7.52 -2.41 -11.97
CA THR A 236 8.22 -3.04 -10.83
C THR A 236 7.24 -3.81 -9.95
N GLN A 237 6.05 -3.27 -9.69
CA GLN A 237 4.99 -3.99 -8.96
C GLN A 237 4.62 -5.30 -9.68
N ALA A 238 4.44 -5.24 -11.00
CA ALA A 238 4.14 -6.40 -11.82
C ALA A 238 5.24 -7.48 -11.76
N THR A 239 6.51 -7.08 -11.93
CA THR A 239 7.66 -7.98 -11.84
C THR A 239 7.80 -8.60 -10.46
N LEU A 240 7.65 -7.81 -9.39
CA LEU A 240 7.80 -8.27 -8.02
C LEU A 240 6.67 -9.24 -7.63
N ALA A 241 5.43 -8.96 -8.02
CA ALA A 241 4.29 -9.85 -7.79
C ALA A 241 4.44 -11.16 -8.57
N ARG A 242 4.94 -11.13 -9.81
CA ARG A 242 5.19 -12.35 -10.59
C ARG A 242 6.29 -13.21 -9.97
N ALA A 243 7.38 -12.59 -9.51
CA ALA A 243 8.41 -13.32 -8.78
C ALA A 243 7.86 -13.91 -7.48
N ALA A 244 7.03 -13.17 -6.73
CA ALA A 244 6.41 -13.67 -5.50
C ALA A 244 5.44 -14.83 -5.74
N GLN A 245 4.63 -14.76 -6.80
CA GLN A 245 3.75 -15.84 -7.24
C GLN A 245 4.55 -17.10 -7.60
N GLN A 246 5.58 -16.97 -8.44
CA GLN A 246 6.44 -18.09 -8.87
C GLN A 246 7.32 -18.62 -7.74
N ALA A 247 7.73 -17.76 -6.82
CA ALA A 247 8.42 -18.16 -5.61
C ALA A 247 7.56 -19.09 -4.74
N ILE A 248 6.23 -19.05 -4.85
CA ILE A 248 5.32 -19.93 -4.09
C ILE A 248 4.90 -21.14 -4.92
N PHE A 249 4.40 -20.91 -6.14
CA PHE A 249 3.84 -21.97 -7.00
C PHE A 249 4.89 -22.71 -7.86
N GLY A 250 6.13 -22.23 -7.88
CA GLY A 250 7.18 -22.72 -8.78
C GLY A 250 7.26 -21.90 -10.07
N LEU A 251 8.39 -22.04 -10.77
CA LEU A 251 8.53 -21.56 -12.13
C LEU A 251 7.70 -22.45 -13.07
N PRO A 252 7.05 -21.88 -14.11
CA PRO A 252 6.42 -22.69 -15.14
C PRO A 252 7.43 -23.68 -15.71
N ASP A 253 7.05 -24.95 -15.80
CA ASP A 253 7.89 -25.94 -16.47
C ASP A 253 7.99 -25.55 -17.96
N PRO A 254 9.20 -25.30 -18.49
CA PRO A 254 9.38 -24.96 -19.91
C PRO A 254 8.95 -26.09 -20.86
N HIS A 255 8.64 -27.28 -20.35
CA HIS A 255 8.20 -28.44 -21.12
C HIS A 255 6.69 -28.76 -21.01
N LEU A 256 5.92 -28.01 -20.21
CA LEU A 256 4.46 -28.16 -20.17
C LEU A 256 3.82 -27.28 -21.25
N PRO A 257 3.03 -27.85 -22.19
CA PRO A 257 2.31 -27.06 -23.20
C PRO A 257 1.27 -26.14 -22.53
N ASP A 258 1.05 -24.97 -23.14
CA ASP A 258 0.04 -24.00 -22.71
C ASP A 258 -1.34 -24.69 -22.58
N PRO A 259 -2.05 -24.56 -21.45
CA PRO A 259 -3.42 -25.01 -21.37
C PRO A 259 -4.26 -24.00 -22.17
N GLY A 260 -4.68 -24.42 -23.37
CA GLY A 260 -5.45 -23.60 -24.31
C GLY A 260 -6.83 -23.18 -23.82
#